data_AF-A0A533XWJ6-F1
#
_entry.id   AF-A0A533XWJ6-F1
#
_cell.length_a   1.000
_cell.length_b   1.000
_cell.length_c   1.000
_cell.angle_alpha   90.00
_cell.angle_beta   90.00
_cell.angle_gamma   90.00
#
_symmetry.space_group_name_H-M   'P 1'
#
loop_
_entity.id
_entity.type
_entity.pdbx_description
1 polymer ?
#
loop_
_entity_poly.entity_id
_entity_poly.type
_entity_poly.pdbx_seq_one_letter_code
_entity_poly.pdbx_strand_id
1 'polypeptide(L)'
;MTSRISRRFVLILALAQLLMIYAWIVEPNWIEVTSHEAWFKTLPEEFNGLVVAHLSDLHIRKYGTRERQVVARLAESMPGVIVITGDLTLEGSDPATIRQFLMSLRDLKPTFGIWAVLGNHDHWYPLAPSKDAIRQFYNNAGVALLVNEGGRIGRGLDTLSLIGVDIGALWLPAGSEPFESGWFYGQNARMYVTRGIGTSILPVRLFCRPELALITLKRSGPKR
;
A
#
# COMPACT_ATOMS: atom_id res chain seq x y z
N MET A 1 -20.14 -33.98 40.69
CA MET A 1 -20.80 -32.82 40.06
C MET A 1 -20.23 -32.65 38.66
N THR A 2 -20.90 -33.16 37.62
CA THR A 2 -20.50 -32.92 36.23
C THR A 2 -21.23 -31.68 35.74
N SER A 3 -20.50 -30.58 35.49
CA SER A 3 -21.12 -29.38 34.90
C SER A 3 -21.54 -29.73 33.47
N ARG A 4 -22.85 -29.71 33.20
CA ARG A 4 -23.36 -29.85 31.83
C ARG A 4 -23.08 -28.54 31.10
N ILE A 5 -22.06 -28.55 30.25
CA ILE A 5 -21.81 -27.45 29.32
C ILE A 5 -23.06 -27.26 28.45
N SER A 6 -23.60 -26.05 28.42
CA SER A 6 -24.82 -25.77 27.65
C SER A 6 -24.53 -25.78 26.14
N ARG A 7 -25.50 -26.23 25.32
CA ARG A 7 -25.37 -26.18 23.85
C ARG A 7 -25.09 -24.76 23.34
N ARG A 8 -25.63 -23.73 24.01
CA ARG A 8 -25.36 -22.32 23.70
C ARG A 8 -23.89 -21.96 23.90
N PHE A 9 -23.29 -22.44 24.98
CA PHE A 9 -21.88 -22.20 25.26
C PHE A 9 -20.96 -22.84 24.20
N VAL A 10 -21.25 -24.07 23.78
CA VAL A 10 -20.52 -24.74 22.69
C VAL A 10 -20.61 -23.94 21.39
N LEU A 11 -21.78 -23.41 21.05
CA LEU A 11 -21.97 -22.60 19.83
C LEU A 11 -21.19 -21.27 19.89
N ILE A 12 -21.17 -20.61 21.04
CA ILE A 12 -20.39 -19.36 21.22
C ILE A 12 -18.89 -19.64 21.03
N LEU A 13 -18.37 -20.71 21.64
CA LEU A 13 -16.97 -21.09 21.48
C LEU A 13 -16.63 -21.44 20.03
N ALA A 14 -17.50 -22.19 19.34
CA ALA A 14 -17.30 -22.52 17.94
C ALA A 14 -17.28 -21.25 17.06
N LEU A 15 -18.18 -20.31 17.30
CA LEU A 15 -18.20 -19.03 16.57
C LEU A 15 -16.94 -18.20 16.86
N ALA A 16 -16.51 -18.10 18.12
CA ALA A 16 -15.29 -17.41 18.49
C ALA A 16 -14.05 -18.04 17.81
N GLN A 17 -14.00 -19.37 17.74
CA GLN A 17 -12.93 -20.08 17.04
C GLN A 17 -12.93 -19.78 15.53
N LEU A 18 -14.11 -19.77 14.88
CA LEU A 18 -14.22 -19.41 13.47
C LEU A 18 -13.81 -17.97 13.20
N LEU A 19 -14.20 -17.03 14.07
CA LEU A 19 -13.78 -15.63 13.99
C LEU A 19 -12.26 -15.47 14.16
N MET A 20 -11.65 -16.23 15.08
CA MET A 20 -10.19 -16.23 15.25
C MET A 20 -9.46 -16.77 14.02
N ILE A 21 -9.93 -17.88 13.44
CA ILE A 21 -9.38 -18.45 12.20
C ILE A 21 -9.50 -17.44 11.06
N TYR A 22 -10.69 -16.83 10.91
CA TYR A 22 -10.94 -15.81 9.91
C TYR A 22 -9.96 -14.64 10.06
N ALA A 23 -9.81 -14.12 11.29
CA ALA A 23 -9.01 -12.93 11.55
C ALA A 23 -7.49 -13.15 11.44
N TRP A 24 -7.00 -14.36 11.70
CA TRP A 24 -5.56 -14.69 11.66
C TRP A 24 -5.10 -15.26 10.32
N ILE A 25 -5.97 -15.95 9.60
CA ILE A 25 -5.57 -16.75 8.44
C ILE A 25 -6.24 -16.23 7.17
N VAL A 26 -7.56 -16.02 7.20
CA VAL A 26 -8.33 -15.72 5.99
C VAL A 26 -8.16 -14.24 5.62
N GLU A 27 -8.56 -13.34 6.50
CA GLU A 27 -8.63 -11.92 6.18
C GLU A 27 -7.27 -11.26 5.90
N PRO A 28 -6.18 -11.54 6.65
CA PRO A 28 -4.85 -10.98 6.34
C PRO A 28 -4.29 -11.41 4.98
N ASN A 29 -4.78 -12.52 4.40
CA ASN A 29 -4.39 -13.00 3.08
C ASN A 29 -5.43 -12.70 2.00
N TRP A 30 -6.49 -11.95 2.33
CA TRP A 30 -7.54 -11.57 1.38
C TRP A 30 -7.26 -10.17 0.82
N ILE A 31 -6.33 -10.10 -0.14
CA ILE A 31 -6.07 -8.84 -0.85
C ILE A 31 -7.33 -8.36 -1.56
N GLU A 32 -7.90 -7.25 -1.12
CA GLU A 32 -8.98 -6.54 -1.76
C GLU A 32 -8.40 -5.51 -2.72
N VAL A 33 -8.82 -5.58 -3.99
CA VAL A 33 -8.48 -4.57 -4.99
C VAL A 33 -9.63 -3.57 -5.03
N THR A 34 -9.36 -2.31 -4.69
CA THR A 34 -10.35 -1.23 -4.73
C THR A 34 -10.08 -0.31 -5.92
N SER A 35 -11.14 0.08 -6.63
CA SER A 35 -11.04 0.91 -7.83
C SER A 35 -11.66 2.28 -7.59
N HIS A 36 -10.91 3.33 -7.90
CA HIS A 36 -11.29 4.72 -7.69
C HIS A 36 -11.01 5.56 -8.92
N GLU A 37 -11.67 6.70 -9.02
CA GLU A 37 -11.45 7.67 -10.08
C GLU A 37 -11.09 9.05 -9.49
N ALA A 38 -10.06 9.67 -10.05
CA ALA A 38 -9.61 11.00 -9.65
C ALA A 38 -9.67 11.96 -10.85
N TRP A 39 -10.53 12.96 -10.75
CA TRP A 39 -10.86 13.86 -11.85
C TRP A 39 -10.09 15.17 -11.79
N PHE A 40 -9.33 15.53 -12.82
CA PHE A 40 -8.57 16.79 -12.85
C PHE A 40 -8.82 17.54 -14.16
N LYS A 41 -9.39 18.75 -14.09
CA LYS A 41 -9.68 19.58 -15.28
C LYS A 41 -8.42 19.88 -16.11
N THR A 42 -7.29 20.01 -15.43
CA THR A 42 -5.98 20.32 -16.00
C THR A 42 -5.14 19.09 -16.27
N LEU A 43 -5.72 17.87 -16.22
CA LEU A 43 -4.98 16.65 -16.53
C LEU A 43 -4.49 16.71 -18.00
N PRO A 44 -3.19 16.52 -18.26
CA PRO A 44 -2.71 16.33 -19.63
C PRO A 44 -3.36 15.10 -20.27
N GLU A 45 -3.57 15.13 -21.59
CA GLU A 45 -4.31 14.06 -22.28
C GLU A 45 -3.60 12.70 -22.21
N GLU A 46 -2.26 12.71 -22.21
CA GLU A 46 -1.43 11.51 -22.06
C GLU A 46 -1.74 10.70 -20.78
N PHE A 47 -2.24 11.35 -19.73
CA PHE A 47 -2.57 10.71 -18.46
C PHE A 47 -4.05 10.40 -18.29
N ASN A 48 -4.90 10.72 -19.27
CA ASN A 48 -6.31 10.42 -19.20
C ASN A 48 -6.53 8.90 -19.31
N GLY A 49 -7.02 8.28 -18.23
CA GLY A 49 -7.12 6.82 -18.11
C GLY A 49 -5.88 6.16 -17.50
N LEU A 50 -4.86 6.91 -17.08
CA LEU A 50 -3.72 6.34 -16.37
C LEU A 50 -4.19 5.70 -15.05
N VAL A 51 -3.88 4.43 -14.87
CA VAL A 51 -4.10 3.70 -13.62
C VAL A 51 -2.86 3.81 -12.73
N VAL A 52 -3.05 4.39 -11.55
CA VAL A 52 -2.06 4.47 -10.46
C VAL A 52 -2.38 3.35 -9.48
N ALA A 53 -1.47 2.38 -9.32
CA ALA A 53 -1.58 1.40 -8.24
C ALA A 53 -0.89 1.94 -6.98
N HIS A 54 -1.58 1.91 -5.85
CA HIS A 54 -1.10 2.40 -4.57
C HIS A 54 -0.97 1.25 -3.57
N LEU A 55 0.25 1.06 -3.07
CA LEU A 55 0.62 0.09 -2.05
C LEU A 55 1.13 0.84 -0.81
N SER A 56 0.81 0.33 0.38
CA SER A 56 1.19 0.92 1.67
C SER A 56 1.22 -0.14 2.76
N ASP A 57 1.99 0.11 3.82
CA ASP A 57 2.04 -0.71 5.04
C ASP A 57 2.26 -2.18 4.74
N LEU A 58 3.08 -2.48 3.74
CA LEU A 58 3.29 -3.83 3.24
C LEU A 58 3.87 -4.73 4.33
N HIS A 59 4.74 -4.22 5.21
CA HIS A 59 5.32 -4.98 6.32
C HIS A 59 5.78 -6.39 5.89
N ILE A 60 6.78 -6.46 5.00
CA ILE A 60 7.23 -7.72 4.40
C ILE A 60 8.35 -8.33 5.24
N ARG A 61 8.08 -9.46 5.91
CA ARG A 61 9.13 -10.28 6.52
C ARG A 61 9.78 -11.27 5.55
N LYS A 62 8.94 -11.90 4.72
CA LYS A 62 9.29 -13.00 3.80
C LYS A 62 8.47 -12.87 2.53
N TYR A 63 9.00 -13.38 1.41
CA TYR A 63 8.28 -13.40 0.14
C TYR A 63 7.30 -14.58 0.09
N GLY A 64 6.08 -14.35 0.56
CA GLY A 64 5.05 -15.37 0.78
C GLY A 64 3.92 -15.34 -0.23
N THR A 65 2.80 -15.97 0.16
CA THR A 65 1.58 -16.05 -0.65
C THR A 65 0.96 -14.68 -0.86
N ARG A 66 0.94 -13.83 0.17
CA ARG A 66 0.38 -12.49 0.12
C ARG A 66 1.12 -11.60 -0.89
N GLU A 67 2.44 -11.59 -0.85
CA GLU A 67 3.28 -10.80 -1.77
C GLU A 67 3.08 -11.26 -3.23
N ARG A 68 3.00 -12.57 -3.45
CA ARG A 68 2.67 -13.15 -4.76
C ARG A 68 1.27 -12.75 -5.23
N GLN A 69 0.28 -12.72 -4.34
CA GLN A 69 -1.07 -12.25 -4.67
C GLN A 69 -1.07 -10.77 -5.04
N VAL A 70 -0.35 -9.91 -4.31
CA VAL A 70 -0.21 -8.49 -4.67
C VAL A 70 0.35 -8.34 -6.09
N VAL A 71 1.46 -9.03 -6.39
CA VAL A 71 2.06 -9.01 -7.74
C VAL A 71 1.07 -9.51 -8.80
N ALA A 72 0.34 -10.60 -8.53
CA ALA A 72 -0.65 -11.13 -9.47
C ALA A 72 -1.80 -10.14 -9.74
N ARG A 73 -2.34 -9.49 -8.71
CA ARG A 73 -3.41 -8.48 -8.85
C ARG A 73 -2.94 -7.23 -9.59
N LEU A 74 -1.67 -6.85 -9.43
CA LEU A 74 -1.06 -5.78 -10.23
C LEU A 74 -0.87 -6.19 -11.68
N ALA A 75 -0.46 -7.43 -11.94
CA ALA A 75 -0.34 -7.95 -13.30
C ALA A 75 -1.71 -7.97 -14.02
N GLU A 76 -2.79 -8.32 -13.33
CA GLU A 76 -4.16 -8.28 -13.86
C GLU A 76 -4.65 -6.86 -14.19
N SER A 77 -4.24 -5.86 -13.41
CA SER A 77 -4.70 -4.47 -13.56
C SER A 77 -3.81 -3.61 -14.48
N MET A 78 -2.60 -4.07 -14.81
CA MET A 78 -1.63 -3.39 -15.69
C MET A 78 -1.48 -1.89 -15.38
N PRO A 79 -1.11 -1.50 -14.15
CA PRO A 79 -0.99 -0.09 -13.80
C PRO A 79 0.15 0.57 -14.58
N GLY A 80 -0.09 1.81 -15.04
CA GLY A 80 0.94 2.58 -15.71
C GLY A 80 1.98 3.15 -14.74
N VAL A 81 1.63 3.25 -13.44
CA VAL A 81 2.56 3.65 -12.37
C VAL A 81 2.21 2.90 -11.09
N ILE A 82 3.23 2.49 -10.34
CA ILE A 82 3.06 1.90 -9.00
C ILE A 82 3.68 2.86 -7.98
N VAL A 83 2.93 3.21 -6.95
CA VAL A 83 3.40 4.05 -5.84
C VAL A 83 3.38 3.25 -4.53
N ILE A 84 4.47 3.29 -3.78
CA ILE A 84 4.65 2.63 -2.48
C ILE A 84 4.82 3.70 -1.42
N THR A 85 3.85 3.90 -0.54
CA THR A 85 3.84 5.04 0.39
C THR A 85 4.34 4.71 1.79
N GLY A 86 5.42 3.93 1.88
CA GLY A 86 6.08 3.60 3.14
C GLY A 86 5.68 2.26 3.77
N ASP A 87 6.35 1.97 4.88
CA ASP A 87 6.20 0.79 5.75
C ASP A 87 6.32 -0.52 4.96
N LEU A 88 7.37 -0.60 4.15
CA LEU A 88 7.71 -1.80 3.38
C LEU A 88 8.31 -2.89 4.28
N THR A 89 9.05 -2.48 5.30
CA THR A 89 9.81 -3.34 6.21
C THR A 89 9.15 -3.48 7.59
N LEU A 90 9.62 -4.43 8.38
CA LEU A 90 9.37 -4.55 9.82
C LEU A 90 10.51 -5.31 10.48
N GLU A 91 10.43 -5.51 11.80
CA GLU A 91 11.41 -6.31 12.53
C GLU A 91 11.60 -7.69 11.88
N GLY A 92 12.85 -8.04 11.56
CA GLY A 92 13.20 -9.31 10.94
C GLY A 92 12.97 -9.38 9.42
N SER A 93 12.71 -8.26 8.74
CA SER A 93 12.75 -8.18 7.28
C SER A 93 14.15 -8.49 6.74
N ASP A 94 14.21 -9.37 5.75
CA ASP A 94 15.43 -9.67 5.01
C ASP A 94 15.53 -8.76 3.76
N PRO A 95 16.64 -8.01 3.58
CA PRO A 95 16.82 -7.16 2.39
C PRO A 95 16.76 -7.93 1.06
N ALA A 96 17.16 -9.20 1.02
CA ALA A 96 17.06 -9.99 -0.21
C ALA A 96 15.60 -10.28 -0.58
N THR A 97 14.77 -10.59 0.42
CA THR A 97 13.31 -10.70 0.28
C THR A 97 12.67 -9.42 -0.25
N ILE A 98 13.03 -8.26 0.32
CA ILE A 98 12.46 -6.98 -0.14
C ILE A 98 12.88 -6.70 -1.59
N ARG A 99 14.15 -6.95 -1.91
CA ARG A 99 14.66 -6.82 -3.27
C ARG A 99 13.90 -7.71 -4.24
N GLN A 100 13.64 -8.97 -3.86
CA GLN A 100 12.85 -9.90 -4.66
C GLN A 100 11.44 -9.35 -4.94
N PHE A 101 10.74 -8.83 -3.93
CA PHE A 101 9.41 -8.24 -4.11
C PHE A 101 9.45 -7.05 -5.06
N LEU A 102 10.37 -6.09 -4.86
CA LEU A 102 10.48 -4.91 -5.72
C LEU A 102 10.86 -5.28 -7.17
N MET A 103 11.73 -6.27 -7.37
CA MET A 103 12.05 -6.78 -8.70
C MET A 103 10.84 -7.44 -9.38
N SER A 104 10.01 -8.18 -8.65
CA SER A 104 8.76 -8.73 -9.18
C SER A 104 7.79 -7.62 -9.64
N LEU A 105 7.73 -6.49 -8.91
CA LEU A 105 6.95 -5.33 -9.34
C LEU A 105 7.55 -4.68 -10.60
N ARG A 106 8.88 -4.54 -10.65
CA ARG A 106 9.59 -3.98 -11.80
C ARG A 106 9.35 -4.81 -13.07
N ASP A 107 9.29 -6.13 -12.93
CA ASP A 107 9.08 -7.04 -14.05
C ASP A 107 7.67 -6.93 -14.67
N LEU A 108 6.72 -6.28 -13.97
CA LEU A 108 5.42 -5.86 -14.54
C LEU A 108 5.56 -4.71 -15.55
N LYS A 109 6.71 -4.04 -15.59
CA LYS A 109 7.06 -2.95 -16.52
C LYS A 109 6.03 -1.81 -16.57
N PRO A 110 5.67 -1.18 -15.43
CA PRO A 110 4.79 -0.01 -15.45
C PRO A 110 5.41 1.11 -16.29
N THR A 111 4.64 1.70 -17.20
CA THR A 111 5.09 2.70 -18.19
C THR A 111 5.85 3.88 -17.57
N PHE A 112 5.39 4.36 -16.42
CA PHE A 112 5.95 5.49 -15.68
C PHE A 112 6.73 5.06 -14.43
N GLY A 113 7.07 3.77 -14.33
CA GLY A 113 7.93 3.23 -13.29
C GLY A 113 7.26 3.02 -11.94
N ILE A 114 8.11 2.77 -10.95
CA ILE A 114 7.73 2.52 -9.56
C ILE A 114 8.34 3.61 -8.70
N TRP A 115 7.53 4.21 -7.84
CA TRP A 115 7.94 5.30 -6.97
C TRP A 115 7.68 4.91 -5.52
N ALA A 116 8.59 5.26 -4.62
CA ALA A 116 8.45 4.94 -3.21
C ALA A 116 8.77 6.16 -2.34
N VAL A 117 8.14 6.21 -1.16
CA VAL A 117 8.62 6.99 -0.01
C VAL A 117 8.88 6.03 1.16
N LEU A 118 9.64 6.48 2.15
CA LEU A 118 9.87 5.70 3.38
C LEU A 118 8.74 5.96 4.38
N GLY A 119 8.39 4.94 5.14
CA GLY A 119 7.55 5.06 6.33
C GLY A 119 8.36 4.94 7.62
N ASN A 120 7.71 5.08 8.77
CA ASN A 120 8.37 4.97 10.08
C ASN A 120 8.99 3.58 10.30
N HIS A 121 8.36 2.50 9.84
CA HIS A 121 8.94 1.17 9.95
C HIS A 121 10.23 1.05 9.12
N ASP A 122 10.32 1.71 7.97
CA ASP A 122 11.53 1.71 7.14
C ASP A 122 12.68 2.48 7.78
N HIS A 123 12.38 3.45 8.65
CA HIS A 123 13.40 4.12 9.48
C HIS A 123 13.80 3.28 10.70
N TRP A 124 12.86 2.53 11.29
CA TRP A 124 13.14 1.65 12.43
C TRP A 124 13.90 0.37 12.02
N TYR A 125 13.61 -0.15 10.83
CA TYR A 125 14.17 -1.38 10.29
C TYR A 125 14.80 -1.16 8.90
N PRO A 126 15.83 -0.29 8.81
CA PRO A 126 16.36 0.14 7.53
C PRO A 126 17.04 -1.00 6.76
N LEU A 127 16.82 -1.01 5.44
CA LEU A 127 17.38 -2.03 4.53
C LEU A 127 18.88 -1.89 4.30
N ALA A 128 19.46 -0.75 4.68
CA ALA A 128 20.84 -0.42 4.48
C ALA A 128 21.29 0.62 5.52
N PRO A 129 22.61 0.75 5.80
CA PRO A 129 23.11 1.50 6.95
C PRO A 129 23.02 3.04 6.82
N SER A 130 22.74 3.56 5.63
CA SER A 130 22.68 5.01 5.38
C SER A 130 21.59 5.36 4.38
N LYS A 131 21.14 6.63 4.37
CA LYS A 131 20.14 7.13 3.42
C LYS A 131 20.56 6.92 1.96
N ASP A 132 21.84 7.10 1.64
CA ASP A 132 22.37 6.88 0.29
C ASP A 132 22.38 5.40 -0.07
N ALA A 133 22.73 4.52 0.87
CA ALA A 133 22.69 3.08 0.65
C ALA A 133 21.25 2.56 0.49
N ILE A 134 20.29 3.15 1.22
CA ILE A 134 18.87 2.87 1.05
C ILE A 134 18.42 3.33 -0.35
N ARG A 135 18.75 4.55 -0.77
CA ARG A 135 18.43 5.03 -2.12
C ARG A 135 19.04 4.13 -3.20
N GLN A 136 20.28 3.71 -3.05
CA GLN A 136 20.92 2.74 -3.96
C GLN A 136 20.20 1.39 -3.95
N PHE A 137 19.74 0.92 -2.79
CA PHE A 137 18.96 -0.32 -2.68
C PHE A 137 17.70 -0.27 -3.56
N TYR A 138 16.90 0.80 -3.45
CA TYR A 138 15.68 1.01 -4.25
C TYR A 138 16.01 1.18 -5.74
N ASN A 139 17.01 2.01 -6.07
CA ASN A 139 17.43 2.23 -7.46
C ASN A 139 17.86 0.93 -8.14
N ASN A 140 18.65 0.09 -7.45
CA ASN A 140 19.08 -1.21 -7.97
C ASN A 140 17.92 -2.20 -8.17
N ALA A 141 16.81 -2.00 -7.46
CA ALA A 141 15.57 -2.75 -7.65
C ALA A 141 14.64 -2.12 -8.73
N GLY A 142 15.04 -1.01 -9.35
CA GLY A 142 14.24 -0.30 -10.36
C GLY A 142 13.13 0.58 -9.78
N VAL A 143 13.30 1.05 -8.54
CA VAL A 143 12.33 1.89 -7.84
C VAL A 143 12.94 3.27 -7.55
N ALA A 144 12.24 4.34 -7.94
CA ALA A 144 12.64 5.70 -7.64
C ALA A 144 12.18 6.08 -6.23
N LEU A 145 13.14 6.27 -5.32
CA LEU A 145 12.86 6.67 -3.93
C LEU A 145 12.83 8.20 -3.81
N LEU A 146 11.70 8.75 -3.35
CA LEU A 146 11.49 10.18 -3.08
C LEU A 146 11.51 10.42 -1.57
N VAL A 147 12.56 11.06 -1.05
CA VAL A 147 12.66 11.41 0.38
C VAL A 147 12.65 12.93 0.51
N ASN A 148 11.47 13.50 0.76
CA ASN A 148 11.24 14.95 0.74
C ASN A 148 11.66 15.58 -0.60
N GLU A 149 11.36 14.89 -1.68
CA GLU A 149 11.81 15.18 -3.04
C GLU A 149 10.63 15.09 -4.03
N GLY A 150 10.76 15.79 -5.16
CA GLY A 150 9.82 15.74 -6.26
C GLY A 150 10.39 15.00 -7.47
N GLY A 151 9.59 14.12 -8.06
CA GLY A 151 9.81 13.52 -9.37
C GLY A 151 8.82 14.05 -10.40
N ARG A 152 9.09 13.79 -11.68
CA ARG A 152 8.15 14.06 -12.78
C ARG A 152 8.04 12.84 -13.68
N ILE A 153 6.83 12.55 -14.11
CA ILE A 153 6.52 11.56 -15.15
C ILE A 153 5.90 12.27 -16.36
N GLY A 154 6.10 11.71 -17.56
CA GLY A 154 5.67 12.32 -18.83
C GLY A 154 6.78 12.98 -19.62
N ARG A 155 6.43 13.70 -20.69
CA ARG A 155 7.36 14.38 -21.60
C ARG A 155 6.87 15.78 -21.96
N GLY A 156 7.81 16.71 -22.13
CA GLY A 156 7.50 18.08 -22.57
C GLY A 156 6.62 18.83 -21.56
N LEU A 157 5.47 19.35 -22.03
CA LEU A 157 4.51 20.07 -21.19
C LEU A 157 3.49 19.14 -20.51
N ASP A 158 3.34 17.91 -21.00
CA ASP A 158 2.43 16.91 -20.46
C ASP A 158 3.14 16.14 -19.36
N THR A 159 3.18 16.72 -18.16
CA THR A 159 3.85 16.12 -17.00
C THR A 159 2.96 16.04 -15.78
N LEU A 160 3.15 14.98 -15.00
CA LEU A 160 2.64 14.88 -13.63
C LEU A 160 3.82 14.97 -12.67
N SER A 161 3.70 15.83 -11.67
CA SER A 161 4.67 15.90 -10.58
C SER A 161 4.27 14.94 -9.47
N LEU A 162 5.22 14.12 -9.04
CA LEU A 162 5.10 13.24 -7.88
C LEU A 162 5.90 13.88 -6.76
N ILE A 163 5.28 14.12 -5.60
CA ILE A 163 5.95 14.72 -4.45
C ILE A 163 5.95 13.69 -3.34
N GLY A 164 7.13 13.20 -2.99
CA GLY A 164 7.31 12.26 -1.89
C GLY A 164 7.65 13.01 -0.62
N VAL A 165 6.78 12.91 0.38
CA VAL A 165 7.01 13.50 1.70
C VAL A 165 7.31 12.36 2.67
N ASP A 166 8.46 12.44 3.32
CA ASP A 166 8.91 11.48 4.32
C ASP A 166 8.73 12.13 5.71
N ILE A 167 7.63 11.77 6.37
CA ILE A 167 7.30 12.18 7.73
C ILE A 167 7.40 10.94 8.61
N GLY A 168 8.60 10.68 9.13
CA GLY A 168 8.84 9.63 10.13
C GLY A 168 8.22 9.96 11.49
N ALA A 169 6.90 10.09 11.56
CA ALA A 169 6.20 10.36 12.80
C ALA A 169 6.26 9.13 13.70
N LEU A 170 6.77 9.32 14.93
CA LEU A 170 6.83 8.24 15.94
C LEU A 170 5.43 7.85 16.46
N TRP A 171 4.46 8.75 16.32
CA TRP A 171 3.08 8.62 16.76
C TRP A 171 2.14 9.23 15.71
N LEU A 172 0.90 8.73 15.64
CA LEU A 172 -0.17 9.39 14.88
C LEU A 172 -0.33 10.83 15.39
N PRO A 173 -0.19 11.85 14.51
CA PRO A 173 -0.37 13.23 14.92
C PRO A 173 -1.78 13.45 15.47
N ALA A 174 -1.89 14.13 16.62
CA ALA A 174 -3.20 14.49 17.17
C ALA A 174 -4.04 15.22 16.11
N GLY A 175 -5.28 14.75 15.88
CA GLY A 175 -6.16 15.24 14.82
C GLY A 175 -6.12 14.45 13.51
N SER A 176 -5.36 13.35 13.42
CA SER A 176 -5.40 12.42 12.27
C SER A 176 -6.57 11.43 12.33
N GLU A 177 -7.30 11.38 13.46
CA GLU A 177 -8.44 10.50 13.73
C GLU A 177 -9.53 10.44 12.65
N PRO A 178 -9.92 11.54 11.96
CA PRO A 178 -10.95 11.44 10.93
C PRO A 178 -10.47 10.74 9.65
N PHE A 179 -9.18 10.44 9.50
CA PHE A 179 -8.56 9.92 8.27
C PHE A 179 -8.30 8.41 8.32
N GLU A 180 -9.34 7.60 8.59
CA GLU A 180 -9.19 6.14 8.72
C GLU A 180 -8.93 5.43 7.36
N SER A 181 -9.77 5.68 6.36
CA SER A 181 -9.59 5.21 4.98
C SER A 181 -10.56 5.91 4.03
N GLY A 182 -10.28 5.90 2.73
CA GLY A 182 -11.12 6.48 1.68
C GLY A 182 -10.71 7.89 1.23
N TRP A 183 -11.64 8.57 0.55
CA TRP A 183 -11.41 9.90 -0.02
C TRP A 183 -11.67 11.03 0.97
N PHE A 184 -10.71 11.94 1.05
CA PHE A 184 -10.79 13.18 1.79
C PHE A 184 -10.54 14.36 0.88
N TYR A 185 -11.28 15.44 1.12
CA TYR A 185 -11.30 16.62 0.27
C TYR A 185 -10.90 17.83 1.11
N GLY A 186 -9.67 18.30 0.93
CA GLY A 186 -9.21 19.58 1.43
C GLY A 186 -9.53 20.70 0.44
N GLN A 187 -9.28 21.95 0.85
CA GLN A 187 -9.54 23.12 0.01
C GLN A 187 -8.74 23.09 -1.30
N ASN A 188 -7.49 22.62 -1.26
CA ASN A 188 -6.55 22.65 -2.39
C ASN A 188 -6.07 21.27 -2.84
N ALA A 189 -6.47 20.20 -2.14
CA ALA A 189 -5.98 18.86 -2.39
C ALA A 189 -7.04 17.81 -2.09
N ARG A 190 -6.96 16.68 -2.79
CA ARG A 190 -7.67 15.46 -2.46
C ARG A 190 -6.67 14.46 -1.95
N MET A 191 -7.07 13.72 -0.93
CA MET A 191 -6.26 12.67 -0.34
C MET A 191 -7.05 11.38 -0.37
N TYR A 192 -6.38 10.29 -0.73
CA TYR A 192 -6.91 8.96 -0.60
C TYR A 192 -6.08 8.23 0.47
N VAL A 193 -6.75 7.67 1.48
CA VAL A 193 -6.11 6.92 2.55
C VAL A 193 -6.47 5.44 2.41
N THR A 194 -5.46 4.59 2.31
CA THR A 194 -5.61 3.15 2.23
C THR A 194 -5.62 2.50 3.60
N ARG A 195 -6.25 1.33 3.73
CA ARG A 195 -6.16 0.47 4.92
C ARG A 195 -4.83 -0.29 5.08
N GLY A 196 -3.90 -0.11 4.14
CA GLY A 196 -2.64 -0.84 4.09
C GLY A 196 -2.79 -2.32 3.69
N ILE A 197 -1.69 -2.96 3.33
CA ILE A 197 -1.66 -4.37 2.92
C ILE A 197 -1.24 -5.31 4.06
N GLY A 198 -0.40 -4.83 4.97
CA GLY A 198 0.19 -5.62 6.05
C GLY A 198 -0.46 -5.48 7.40
N THR A 199 0.23 -5.98 8.39
CA THR A 199 -0.21 -5.98 9.78
C THR A 199 0.97 -5.55 10.62
N SER A 200 0.72 -4.78 11.67
CA SER A 200 1.77 -4.29 12.56
C SER A 200 2.07 -5.34 13.64
N ILE A 201 1.66 -5.08 14.90
CA ILE A 201 2.10 -5.85 16.08
C ILE A 201 1.59 -7.30 16.07
N LEU A 202 0.33 -7.51 15.69
CA LEU A 202 -0.28 -8.83 15.58
C LEU A 202 -0.70 -9.08 14.13
N PRO A 203 -0.48 -10.30 13.59
CA PRO A 203 -0.86 -10.65 12.22
C PRO A 203 -2.36 -10.93 12.09
N VAL A 204 -3.18 -9.97 12.54
CA VAL A 204 -4.62 -10.11 12.68
C VAL A 204 -5.30 -8.94 11.98
N ARG A 205 -6.32 -9.26 11.18
CA ARG A 205 -7.25 -8.27 10.59
C ARG A 205 -8.67 -8.75 10.84
N LEU A 206 -9.57 -7.85 11.22
CA LEU A 206 -10.97 -8.17 11.45
C LEU A 206 -11.84 -7.07 10.84
N PHE A 207 -12.57 -7.42 9.78
CA PHE A 207 -13.39 -6.50 8.97
C PHE A 207 -12.61 -5.31 8.38
N CYS A 208 -11.31 -5.50 8.16
CA CYS A 208 -10.38 -4.55 7.57
C CYS A 208 -9.44 -5.31 6.63
N ARG A 209 -9.96 -5.72 5.47
CA ARG A 209 -9.18 -6.44 4.46
C ARG A 209 -7.97 -5.63 3.99
N PRO A 210 -6.83 -6.29 3.72
CA PRO A 210 -5.70 -5.68 3.02
C PRO A 210 -6.14 -5.00 1.74
N GLU A 211 -5.70 -3.77 1.52
CA GLU A 211 -6.15 -2.95 0.39
C GLU A 211 -5.03 -2.68 -0.61
N LEU A 212 -5.28 -3.03 -1.87
CA LEU A 212 -4.54 -2.56 -3.03
C LEU A 212 -5.45 -1.59 -3.79
N ALA A 213 -5.12 -0.30 -3.74
CA ALA A 213 -5.94 0.72 -4.36
C ALA A 213 -5.47 1.00 -5.81
N LEU A 214 -6.42 1.04 -6.74
CA LEU A 214 -6.23 1.44 -8.12
C LEU A 214 -6.95 2.77 -8.33
N ILE A 215 -6.21 3.83 -8.66
CA ILE A 215 -6.76 5.17 -8.89
C ILE A 215 -6.59 5.49 -10.36
N THR A 216 -7.69 5.57 -11.09
CA THR A 216 -7.69 5.99 -12.49
C THR A 216 -7.78 7.51 -12.58
N LEU A 217 -6.78 8.13 -13.20
CA LEU A 217 -6.79 9.56 -13.46
C LEU A 217 -7.68 9.86 -14.67
N LYS A 218 -8.52 10.89 -14.56
CA LYS A 218 -9.47 11.27 -15.61
C LYS A 218 -9.53 12.78 -15.80
N ARG A 219 -9.62 13.25 -17.04
CA ARG A 219 -9.60 14.69 -17.36
C ARG A 219 -10.92 15.43 -17.06
N SER A 220 -12.07 14.76 -17.20
CA SER A 220 -13.38 15.40 -17.02
C SER A 220 -14.39 14.45 -16.37
N GLY A 221 -14.97 14.85 -15.23
CA GLY A 221 -16.01 14.10 -14.52
C GLY A 221 -17.19 13.68 -15.41
N PRO A 222 -18.01 12.71 -14.98
CA PRO A 222 -19.27 12.44 -15.65
C PRO A 222 -20.03 13.75 -15.81
N LYS A 223 -20.50 14.02 -17.04
CA LYS A 223 -21.39 15.16 -17.30
C LYS A 223 -22.62 14.96 -16.41
N ARG A 224 -22.74 15.75 -15.34
CA ARG A 224 -23.99 15.93 -14.62
C ARG A 224 -24.86 16.90 -15.39
#